data_AF-A0A1B2ACQ7-F1
#
_entry.id   AF-A0A1B2ACQ7-F1
#
_cell.length_a   1.000
_cell.length_b   1.000
_cell.length_c   1.000
_cell.angle_alpha   90.00
_cell.angle_beta   90.00
_cell.angle_gamma   90.00
#
_symmetry.space_group_name_H-M   'P 1'
#
loop_
_entity.id
_entity.type
_entity.pdbx_description
1 polymer ?
#
loop_
_entity_poly.entity_id
_entity_poly.type
_entity_poly.pdbx_seq_one_letter_code
_entity_poly.pdbx_strand_id
1 'polypeptide(L)'
;MASRPPEFTPTPPTDRERQRFVVLNAMRFVGFALVLFGILLTQGAVSVAGDLDQFLGYFFIVIGLFDGFFMPLIMAHKWRTPSE
;
A
#
# COMPACT_ATOMS: atom_id res chain seq x y z
N MET A 1 -6.29 20.45 -45.31
CA MET A 1 -5.29 20.60 -44.23
C MET A 1 -5.85 19.92 -43.00
N ALA A 2 -5.38 18.71 -42.67
CA ALA A 2 -5.80 18.03 -41.43
C ALA A 2 -5.12 18.73 -40.25
N SER A 3 -5.87 19.12 -39.23
CA SER A 3 -5.33 19.63 -37.97
C SER A 3 -4.41 18.57 -37.35
N ARG A 4 -3.18 18.97 -37.00
CA ARG A 4 -2.24 18.12 -36.27
C ARG A 4 -2.91 17.69 -34.96
N PRO A 5 -2.86 16.40 -34.56
CA PRO A 5 -3.42 15.97 -33.29
C PRO A 5 -2.77 16.77 -32.15
N PRO A 6 -3.50 17.07 -31.06
CA PRO A 6 -2.96 17.84 -29.95
C PRO A 6 -1.70 17.16 -29.41
N GLU A 7 -0.60 17.91 -29.32
CA GLU A 7 0.66 17.40 -28.78
C GLU A 7 0.46 17.18 -27.28
N PHE A 8 0.50 15.91 -26.84
CA PHE A 8 0.47 15.57 -25.42
C PHE A 8 1.73 16.17 -24.77
N THR A 9 1.56 17.27 -24.06
CA THR A 9 2.61 17.88 -23.25
C THR A 9 2.43 17.38 -21.82
N PRO A 10 3.21 16.38 -21.36
CA PRO A 10 3.12 15.93 -19.98
C PRO A 10 3.50 17.09 -19.06
N THR A 11 2.53 17.58 -18.28
CA THR A 11 2.82 18.53 -17.21
C THR A 11 3.58 17.82 -16.10
N PRO A 12 4.62 18.43 -15.51
CA PRO A 12 5.32 17.82 -14.40
C PRO A 12 4.35 17.60 -13.23
N PRO A 13 4.44 16.46 -12.51
CA PRO A 13 3.56 16.20 -11.39
C PRO A 13 3.79 17.23 -10.29
N THR A 14 2.68 17.76 -9.80
CA THR A 14 2.60 18.67 -8.66
C THR A 14 3.09 18.00 -7.37
N ASP A 15 3.45 18.78 -6.36
CA ASP A 15 3.89 18.25 -5.06
C ASP A 15 2.83 17.36 -4.41
N ARG A 16 1.54 17.69 -4.61
CA ARG A 16 0.41 16.91 -4.09
C ARG A 16 0.31 15.53 -4.76
N GLU A 17 0.55 15.45 -6.06
CA GLU A 17 0.54 14.17 -6.79
C GLU A 17 1.72 13.28 -6.37
N ARG A 18 2.90 13.88 -6.15
CA ARG A 18 4.07 13.17 -5.62
C ARG A 18 3.82 12.63 -4.22
N GLN A 19 3.26 13.44 -3.32
CA GLN A 19 2.91 13.00 -1.96
C GLN A 19 1.92 11.83 -1.98
N ARG A 20 0.86 11.91 -2.78
CA ARG A 20 -0.12 10.83 -2.93
C ARG A 20 0.53 9.53 -3.38
N PHE A 21 1.39 9.61 -4.40
CA PHE A 21 2.14 8.46 -4.89
C PHE A 21 3.02 7.84 -3.80
N VAL A 22 3.78 8.65 -3.06
CA VAL A 22 4.65 8.16 -1.99
C VAL A 22 3.83 7.50 -0.88
N VAL A 23 2.76 8.13 -0.42
CA VAL A 23 1.89 7.57 0.64
C VAL A 23 1.28 6.24 0.22
N LEU A 24 0.78 6.14 -1.02
CA LEU A 24 0.16 4.91 -1.51
C LEU A 24 1.16 3.76 -1.57
N ASN A 25 2.38 4.02 -2.05
CA ASN A 25 3.42 3.00 -2.09
C ASN A 25 3.91 2.63 -0.68
N ALA A 26 4.11 3.61 0.19
CA ALA A 26 4.53 3.37 1.57
C ALA A 26 3.55 2.44 2.30
N MET A 27 2.24 2.67 2.16
CA MET A 27 1.22 1.79 2.74
C MET A 27 1.32 0.34 2.25
N ARG A 28 1.56 0.15 0.95
CA ARG A 28 1.76 -1.20 0.40
C ARG A 28 3.00 -1.86 0.98
N PHE A 29 4.12 -1.12 1.08
CA PHE A 29 5.36 -1.62 1.68
C PHE A 29 5.18 -1.99 3.15
N VAL A 30 4.45 -1.19 3.92
CA VAL A 30 4.13 -1.52 5.33
C VAL A 30 3.29 -2.79 5.41
N GLY A 31 2.25 -2.94 4.57
CA GLY A 31 1.46 -4.17 4.52
C GLY A 31 2.30 -5.40 4.17
N PHE A 32 3.16 -5.31 3.16
CA PHE A 32 4.09 -6.39 2.81
C PHE A 32 5.08 -6.70 3.92
N ALA A 33 5.61 -5.68 4.61
CA ALA A 33 6.50 -5.88 5.74
C ALA A 33 5.81 -6.62 6.89
N LEU A 34 4.53 -6.30 7.18
CA LEU A 34 3.73 -7.01 8.18
C LEU A 34 3.48 -8.47 7.79
N VAL A 35 3.21 -8.75 6.51
CA VAL A 35 3.08 -10.13 6.02
C VAL A 35 4.38 -10.91 6.21
N LEU A 36 5.51 -10.33 5.79
CA LEU A 36 6.81 -10.98 5.95
C LEU A 36 7.16 -11.20 7.42
N PHE A 37 6.86 -10.23 8.28
CA PHE A 37 7.04 -10.35 9.71
C PHE A 37 6.18 -11.47 10.31
N GLY A 38 4.91 -11.56 9.91
CA GLY A 38 4.04 -12.65 10.34
C GLY A 38 4.51 -14.02 9.86
N ILE A 39 5.02 -14.13 8.62
CA ILE A 39 5.64 -15.37 8.12
C ILE A 39 6.85 -15.74 9.00
N LEU A 40 7.68 -14.77 9.34
CA LEU A 40 8.87 -14.98 10.17
C LEU A 40 8.51 -15.48 11.59
N LEU A 41 7.43 -14.95 12.17
CA LEU A 41 6.84 -15.46 13.43
C LEU A 41 6.35 -16.90 13.28
N THR A 42 5.59 -17.21 12.21
CA THR A 42 5.09 -18.59 12.00
C THR A 42 6.18 -19.62 11.77
N GLN A 43 7.33 -19.20 11.23
CA GLN A 43 8.50 -20.07 11.03
C GLN A 43 9.35 -20.21 12.30
N GLY A 44 9.06 -19.48 13.37
CA GLY A 44 9.85 -19.46 14.59
C GLY A 44 11.23 -18.81 14.43
N ALA A 45 11.45 -18.06 13.34
CA ALA A 45 12.69 -17.33 13.12
C ALA A 45 12.82 -16.10 14.03
N VAL A 46 11.68 -15.59 14.52
CA VAL A 46 11.58 -14.56 15.55
C VAL A 46 10.58 -15.05 16.59
N SER A 47 10.94 -14.96 17.88
CA SER A 47 10.04 -15.27 18.98
C SER A 47 9.75 -14.02 19.80
N VAL A 48 8.47 -13.69 19.98
CA VAL A 48 8.02 -12.48 20.68
C VAL A 48 7.12 -12.82 21.86
N ALA A 49 6.28 -13.84 21.70
CA ALA A 49 5.28 -14.29 22.67
C ALA A 49 5.32 -15.80 22.92
N GLY A 50 6.34 -16.52 22.46
CA GLY A 50 6.53 -17.96 22.70
C GLY A 50 5.45 -18.80 21.99
N ASP A 51 4.66 -19.56 22.76
CA ASP A 51 3.64 -20.48 22.21
C ASP A 51 2.57 -19.78 21.34
N LEU A 52 2.37 -18.47 21.53
CA LEU A 52 1.42 -17.67 20.75
C LEU A 52 2.01 -17.11 19.44
N ASP A 53 3.31 -17.30 19.17
CA ASP A 53 3.97 -16.73 18.00
C ASP A 53 3.33 -17.18 16.68
N GLN A 54 2.87 -18.44 16.61
CA GLN A 54 2.20 -18.94 15.42
C GLN A 54 0.83 -18.27 15.21
N PHE A 55 0.05 -18.07 16.27
CA PHE A 55 -1.23 -17.37 16.20
C PHE A 55 -1.06 -15.90 15.83
N LEU A 56 -0.11 -15.21 16.46
CA LEU A 56 0.24 -13.83 16.14
C LEU A 56 0.76 -13.70 14.71
N GLY A 57 1.58 -14.65 14.26
CA GLY A 57 2.09 -14.69 12.90
C GLY A 57 0.96 -14.72 11.86
N TYR A 58 -0.03 -15.61 12.03
CA TYR A 58 -1.20 -15.62 11.16
C TYR A 58 -2.01 -14.32 11.22
N PHE A 59 -2.18 -13.75 12.42
CA PHE A 59 -2.87 -12.47 12.59
C PHE A 59 -2.16 -11.33 11.84
N PHE A 60 -0.83 -11.23 11.96
CA PHE A 60 -0.02 -10.25 11.24
C PHE A 60 -0.06 -10.46 9.73
N ILE A 61 -0.05 -11.71 9.25
CA ILE A 61 -0.22 -12.02 7.82
C ILE A 61 -1.56 -11.50 7.31
N VAL A 62 -2.66 -11.82 8.00
CA VAL A 62 -4.01 -11.40 7.58
C VAL A 62 -4.15 -9.89 7.59
N ILE A 63 -3.70 -9.22 8.65
CA ILE A 63 -3.74 -7.75 8.73
C ILE A 63 -2.85 -7.11 7.68
N GLY A 64 -1.62 -7.60 7.50
CA GLY A 64 -0.68 -7.06 6.51
C GLY A 64 -1.21 -7.19 5.08
N LEU A 65 -1.86 -8.32 4.76
CA LEU A 65 -2.58 -8.51 3.48
C LEU A 65 -3.76 -7.55 3.37
N PHE A 66 -4.55 -7.39 4.42
CA PHE A 66 -5.67 -6.48 4.40
C PHE A 66 -5.23 -5.03 4.17
N ASP A 67 -4.28 -4.53 4.97
CA ASP A 67 -3.78 -3.16 4.85
C ASP A 67 -3.02 -2.92 3.54
N GLY A 68 -2.19 -3.87 3.10
CA GLY A 68 -1.41 -3.74 1.87
C GLY A 68 -2.26 -3.65 0.59
N PHE A 69 -3.49 -4.17 0.61
CA PHE A 69 -4.37 -4.21 -0.56
C PHE A 69 -5.58 -3.28 -0.42
N PHE A 70 -6.27 -3.26 0.72
CA PHE A 70 -7.52 -2.53 0.90
C PHE A 70 -7.30 -1.07 1.32
N MET A 71 -6.37 -0.80 2.24
CA MET A 71 -6.07 0.56 2.71
C MET A 71 -5.67 1.52 1.58
N PRO A 72 -4.74 1.17 0.65
CA PRO A 72 -4.43 2.04 -0.48
C PRO A 72 -5.62 2.20 -1.44
N LEU A 73 -6.48 1.19 -1.57
CA LEU A 73 -7.69 1.31 -2.41
C LEU A 73 -8.65 2.37 -1.85
N ILE A 74 -8.86 2.36 -0.54
CA ILE A 74 -9.70 3.35 0.18
C ILE A 74 -9.09 4.75 0.06
N MET A 75 -7.78 4.89 0.28
CA MET A 75 -7.07 6.16 0.14
C MET A 75 -7.15 6.72 -1.27
N ALA A 76 -6.95 5.87 -2.28
CA ALA A 76 -7.05 6.25 -3.68
C ALA A 76 -8.47 6.71 -4.05
N HIS A 77 -9.50 6.05 -3.53
CA HIS A 77 -10.90 6.46 -3.72
C HIS A 77 -11.18 7.84 -3.11
N LYS A 78 -10.67 8.09 -1.91
CA LYS A 78 -10.83 9.37 -1.21
C LYS A 78 -10.14 10.55 -1.91
N TRP A 79 -9.11 10.29 -2.71
CA TRP A 79 -8.45 11.31 -3.54
C TRP A 79 -9.05 11.47 -4.93
N ARG A 80 -9.85 10.49 -5.37
CA ARG A 80 -10.58 10.52 -6.65
C ARG A 80 -11.89 11.28 -6.60
N THR A 81 -12.34 11.74 -5.44
CA THR A 81 -13.59 12.48 -5.27
C THR A 81 -13.36 13.99 -5.35
N PRO A 82 -13.57 14.63 -6.52
CA PRO A 82 -14.18 15.94 -6.55
C PRO A 82 -15.66 15.72 -6.20
N SER A 83 -16.04 15.98 -4.95
CA SER A 83 -17.45 16.14 -4.60
C SER A 83 -17.82 17.60 -4.80
N GLU A 84 -18.08 17.95 -6.07
CA GLU A 84 -19.04 18.94 -6.60
C GLU A 84 -18.83 19.10 -8.12
#